data_AF-G3CJM3-F1
#
_entry.id   AF-G3CJM3-F1
#
_cell.length_a   1.000
_cell.length_b   1.000
_cell.length_c   1.000
_cell.angle_alpha   90.00
_cell.angle_beta   90.00
_cell.angle_gamma   90.00
#
_symmetry.space_group_name_H-M   'P 1'
#
loop_
_entity.id
_entity.type
_entity.pdbx_description
1 polymer ?
#
loop_
_entity_poly.entity_id
_entity_poly.type
_entity_poly.pdbx_seq_one_letter_code
_entity_poly.pdbx_strand_id
1 'polypeptide(L)'
;GILTYVYAGSISECKTPKPMDDFSGTKFHGGIWHVTHVANVTDPTECRTLTTSKVGEKYIVEHPFESSDGTLRCEATGEAEQKLTFTCKTGSTVTDTTIFIAMETDYEDYALYYLCTTVKSSGDMYDNYVVARRSPSKEIPGKLKSLTKDLGLEPCS
;
A
#
# COMPACT_ATOMS: atom_id res chain seq x y z
N GLY A 1 2.97 25.55 15.18
CA GLY A 1 3.83 25.52 13.98
C GLY A 1 3.01 24.97 12.85
N ILE A 2 3.04 25.62 11.69
CA ILE A 2 2.35 25.13 10.50
C ILE A 2 3.13 23.88 10.05
N LEU A 3 2.49 22.71 10.13
CA LEU A 3 3.04 21.47 9.57
C LEU A 3 3.17 21.70 8.06
N THR A 4 4.39 21.94 7.59
CA THR A 4 4.71 21.86 6.17
C THR A 4 4.67 20.40 5.80
N TYR A 5 3.50 19.92 5.36
CA TYR A 5 3.39 18.65 4.66
C TYR A 5 4.23 18.79 3.38
N VAL A 6 5.41 18.18 3.37
CA VAL A 6 6.15 17.96 2.14
C VAL A 6 5.33 16.92 1.38
N TYR A 7 4.48 17.39 0.47
CA TYR A 7 3.89 16.52 -0.53
C TYR A 7 5.03 15.78 -1.21
N ALA A 8 4.96 14.44 -1.22
CA ALA A 8 5.89 13.66 -2.01
C ALA A 8 5.73 14.10 -3.47
N GLY A 9 6.77 14.73 -4.02
CA GLY A 9 6.83 15.07 -5.44
C GLY A 9 6.76 13.79 -6.28
N SER A 10 6.31 13.92 -7.52
CA SER A 10 6.34 12.79 -8.44
C SER A 10 7.77 12.28 -8.64
N ILE A 11 7.92 10.97 -8.75
CA ILE A 11 9.20 10.29 -8.96
C ILE A 11 9.36 9.92 -10.44
N SER A 12 10.60 9.72 -10.89
CA SER A 12 10.89 9.29 -12.26
C SER A 12 10.86 7.78 -12.44
N GLU A 13 11.08 7.02 -11.36
CA GLU A 13 11.13 5.55 -11.38
C GLU A 13 10.78 4.96 -10.01
N CYS A 14 10.23 3.75 -10.02
CA CYS A 14 9.97 3.00 -8.80
C CYS A 14 11.27 2.46 -8.18
N LYS A 15 11.36 2.54 -6.86
CA LYS A 15 12.39 1.81 -6.10
C LYS A 15 12.15 0.30 -6.20
N THR A 16 13.23 -0.45 -5.99
CA THR A 16 13.24 -1.92 -5.96
C THR A 16 13.73 -2.43 -4.60
N PRO A 17 13.00 -2.16 -3.50
CA PRO A 17 13.38 -2.70 -2.19
C PRO A 17 13.40 -4.22 -2.23
N LYS A 18 14.20 -4.82 -1.35
CA LYS A 18 14.29 -6.27 -1.23
C LYS A 18 12.90 -6.83 -0.84
N PRO A 19 12.27 -7.68 -1.67
CA PRO A 19 11.05 -8.38 -1.29
C PRO A 19 11.36 -9.42 -0.19
N MET A 20 10.36 -9.76 0.60
CA MET A 20 10.45 -10.92 1.47
C MET A 20 10.51 -12.20 0.66
N ASP A 21 11.19 -13.21 1.21
CA ASP A 21 11.22 -14.53 0.63
C ASP A 21 9.86 -15.22 0.84
N ASP A 22 9.43 -16.02 -0.16
CA ASP A 22 8.22 -16.83 -0.12
C ASP A 22 6.93 -16.11 0.32
N PHE A 23 6.77 -14.84 -0.12
CA PHE A 23 5.53 -14.11 0.08
C PHE A 23 4.32 -14.93 -0.42
N SER A 24 3.23 -14.90 0.35
CA SER A 24 1.97 -15.52 -0.04
C SER A 24 0.89 -14.47 -0.17
N GLY A 25 0.58 -14.07 -1.41
CA GLY A 25 -0.53 -13.17 -1.70
C GLY A 25 -1.86 -13.74 -1.20
N THR A 26 -2.01 -15.07 -1.16
CA THR A 26 -3.22 -15.72 -0.63
C THR A 26 -3.40 -15.51 0.88
N LYS A 27 -2.31 -15.58 1.67
CA LYS A 27 -2.39 -15.30 3.12
C LYS A 27 -2.57 -13.81 3.40
N PHE A 28 -1.94 -12.96 2.59
CA PHE A 28 -2.03 -11.50 2.75
C PHE A 28 -3.44 -10.97 2.45
N HIS A 29 -4.06 -11.44 1.35
CA HIS A 29 -5.35 -10.98 0.87
C HIS A 29 -6.52 -11.73 1.50
N GLY A 30 -6.60 -11.65 2.82
CA GLY A 30 -7.73 -12.11 3.61
C GLY A 30 -8.00 -11.16 4.76
N GLY A 31 -9.16 -10.50 4.75
CA GLY A 31 -9.61 -9.65 5.84
C GLY A 31 -9.13 -8.20 5.73
N ILE A 32 -9.07 -7.53 6.88
CA ILE A 32 -8.83 -6.08 6.97
C ILE A 32 -7.37 -5.80 7.30
N TRP A 33 -6.84 -4.73 6.72
CA TRP A 33 -5.57 -4.11 7.08
C TRP A 33 -5.80 -2.63 7.41
N HIS A 34 -5.29 -2.17 8.54
CA HIS A 34 -5.26 -0.76 8.89
C HIS A 34 -3.89 -0.21 8.53
N VAL A 35 -3.81 0.77 7.63
CA VAL A 35 -2.57 1.51 7.41
C VAL A 35 -2.30 2.40 8.61
N THR A 36 -1.11 2.25 9.20
CA THR A 36 -0.77 2.89 10.48
C THR A 36 0.42 3.82 10.38
N HIS A 37 1.33 3.58 9.43
CA HIS A 37 2.46 4.46 9.17
C HIS A 37 2.77 4.49 7.68
N VAL A 38 3.23 5.66 7.22
CA VAL A 38 3.62 5.90 5.82
C VAL A 38 4.87 6.77 5.77
N ALA A 39 5.73 6.57 4.77
CA ALA A 39 6.90 7.42 4.56
C ALA A 39 6.52 8.77 3.93
N ASN A 40 5.51 8.73 3.05
CA ASN A 40 5.02 9.88 2.31
C ASN A 40 3.56 10.12 2.67
N VAL A 41 3.26 11.18 3.41
CA VAL A 41 1.86 11.56 3.69
C VAL A 41 1.33 12.32 2.48
N THR A 42 0.43 11.68 1.72
CA THR A 42 -0.26 12.25 0.57
C THR A 42 -1.66 12.75 0.94
N ASP A 43 -2.30 13.53 0.06
CA ASP A 43 -3.71 13.92 0.16
C ASP A 43 -4.43 13.56 -1.17
N PRO A 44 -5.46 12.67 -1.15
CA PRO A 44 -5.96 11.97 0.02
C PRO A 44 -4.98 10.89 0.50
N THR A 45 -4.93 10.70 1.81
CA THR A 45 -3.89 9.93 2.49
C THR A 45 -3.97 8.43 2.27
N GLU A 46 -2.81 7.78 2.16
CA GLU A 46 -2.65 6.31 2.25
C GLU A 46 -3.06 5.74 3.63
N CYS A 47 -3.30 6.60 4.62
CA CYS A 47 -3.80 6.25 5.96
C CYS A 47 -5.26 5.78 5.93
N ARG A 48 -5.50 4.60 5.37
CA ARG A 48 -6.82 4.02 5.16
C ARG A 48 -6.95 2.63 5.75
N THR A 49 -8.20 2.23 5.95
CA THR A 49 -8.54 0.83 6.19
C THR A 49 -8.78 0.15 4.85
N LEU A 50 -8.05 -0.93 4.60
CA LEU A 50 -8.09 -1.71 3.38
C LEU A 50 -8.87 -2.99 3.63
N THR A 51 -9.86 -3.27 2.79
CA THR A 51 -10.48 -4.60 2.71
C THR A 51 -9.76 -5.42 1.66
N THR A 52 -9.24 -6.58 2.04
CA THR A 52 -8.49 -7.45 1.14
C THR A 52 -9.16 -8.81 1.00
N SER A 53 -9.14 -9.37 -0.20
CA SER A 53 -9.72 -10.68 -0.49
C SER A 53 -9.06 -11.35 -1.68
N LYS A 54 -9.22 -12.68 -1.77
CA LYS A 54 -8.88 -13.47 -2.96
C LYS A 54 -10.15 -14.08 -3.55
N VAL A 55 -10.43 -13.79 -4.82
CA VAL A 55 -11.57 -14.36 -5.56
C VAL A 55 -11.04 -15.05 -6.81
N GLY A 56 -11.11 -16.39 -6.83
CA GLY A 56 -10.44 -17.19 -7.87
C GLY A 56 -8.94 -16.92 -7.86
N GLU A 57 -8.40 -16.46 -8.97
CA GLU A 57 -6.99 -16.09 -9.14
C GLU A 57 -6.68 -14.62 -8.84
N LYS A 58 -7.71 -13.82 -8.53
CA LYS A 58 -7.57 -12.39 -8.31
C LYS A 58 -7.34 -12.05 -6.84
N TYR A 59 -6.29 -11.28 -6.60
CA TYR A 59 -6.10 -10.55 -5.35
C TYR A 59 -6.78 -9.19 -5.46
N ILE A 60 -7.51 -8.81 -4.41
CA ILE A 60 -8.37 -7.63 -4.39
C ILE A 60 -8.02 -6.80 -3.17
N VAL A 61 -7.89 -5.49 -3.38
CA VAL A 61 -7.79 -4.47 -2.32
C VAL A 61 -8.85 -3.41 -2.58
N GLU A 62 -9.61 -3.05 -1.55
CA GLU A 62 -10.71 -2.08 -1.62
C GLU A 62 -10.64 -1.08 -0.47
N HIS A 63 -10.89 0.20 -0.77
CA HIS A 63 -11.11 1.25 0.23
C HIS A 63 -11.98 2.38 -0.35
N PRO A 64 -12.60 3.22 0.51
CA PRO A 64 -13.35 4.40 0.04
C PRO A 64 -12.45 5.38 -0.74
N PHE A 65 -12.97 5.98 -1.82
CA PHE A 65 -12.25 6.96 -2.63
C PHE A 65 -12.82 8.36 -2.41
N GLU A 66 -12.11 9.18 -1.63
CA GLU A 66 -12.63 10.43 -1.01
C GLU A 66 -13.24 11.47 -1.94
N SER A 67 -12.92 11.48 -3.25
CA SER A 67 -13.50 12.44 -4.19
C SER A 67 -14.80 11.96 -4.86
N SER A 68 -15.38 10.82 -4.45
CA SER A 68 -16.63 10.28 -4.98
C SER A 68 -17.35 9.38 -3.98
N ASP A 69 -18.66 9.12 -4.16
CA ASP A 69 -19.39 8.04 -3.46
C ASP A 69 -18.93 6.61 -3.88
N GLY A 70 -17.70 6.49 -4.38
CA GLY A 70 -17.15 5.29 -4.99
C GLY A 70 -16.10 4.59 -4.12
N THR A 71 -16.01 3.27 -4.29
CA THR A 71 -14.94 2.44 -3.74
C THR A 71 -13.82 2.34 -4.78
N LEU A 72 -12.58 2.65 -4.40
CA LEU A 72 -11.42 2.27 -5.19
C LEU A 72 -11.26 0.76 -5.06
N ARG A 73 -11.22 0.07 -6.19
CA ARG A 73 -11.01 -1.38 -6.24
C ARG A 73 -9.80 -1.69 -7.10
N CYS A 74 -8.81 -2.32 -6.48
CA CYS A 74 -7.57 -2.75 -7.10
C CYS A 74 -7.57 -4.26 -7.28
N GLU A 75 -7.28 -4.74 -8.49
CA GLU A 75 -7.21 -6.17 -8.82
C GLU A 75 -5.84 -6.53 -9.40
N ALA A 76 -5.25 -7.63 -8.92
CA ALA A 76 -4.03 -8.23 -9.47
C ALA A 76 -4.24 -9.74 -9.69
N THR A 77 -3.56 -10.32 -10.68
CA THR A 77 -3.57 -11.77 -10.95
C THR A 77 -2.15 -12.30 -10.94
N GLY A 78 -1.92 -13.35 -10.15
CA GLY A 78 -0.60 -13.99 -10.04
C GLY A 78 0.45 -13.10 -9.37
N GLU A 79 1.50 -13.74 -8.87
CA GLU A 79 2.70 -13.08 -8.36
C GLU A 79 3.80 -13.26 -9.40
N ALA A 80 4.39 -12.16 -9.87
CA ALA A 80 5.49 -12.18 -10.83
C ALA A 80 6.68 -11.47 -10.21
N GLU A 81 7.85 -12.12 -10.24
CA GLU A 81 9.10 -11.54 -9.70
C GLU A 81 8.97 -11.05 -8.24
N GLN A 82 8.18 -11.75 -7.41
CA GLN A 82 7.90 -11.39 -6.01
C GLN A 82 7.17 -10.03 -5.85
N LYS A 83 6.41 -9.64 -6.87
CA LYS A 83 5.58 -8.42 -6.88
C LYS A 83 4.15 -8.74 -7.30
N LEU A 84 3.24 -7.87 -6.87
CA LEU A 84 1.88 -7.79 -7.41
C LEU A 84 1.73 -6.47 -8.17
N THR A 85 1.15 -6.53 -9.36
CA THR A 85 0.79 -5.32 -10.12
C THR A 85 -0.72 -5.20 -10.14
N PHE A 86 -1.24 -4.24 -9.39
CA PHE A 86 -2.66 -3.96 -9.29
C PHE A 86 -3.10 -2.98 -10.37
N THR A 87 -4.23 -3.27 -11.01
CA THR A 87 -5.00 -2.27 -11.76
C THR A 87 -6.13 -1.76 -10.88
N CYS A 88 -6.15 -0.47 -10.60
CA CYS A 88 -7.13 0.16 -9.73
C CYS A 88 -8.17 0.94 -10.53
N LYS A 89 -9.43 0.85 -10.09
CA LYS A 89 -10.57 1.50 -10.73
C LYS A 89 -11.56 2.06 -9.71
N THR A 90 -12.24 3.13 -10.12
CA THR A 90 -13.46 3.62 -9.48
C THR A 90 -14.61 3.43 -10.47
N GLY A 91 -15.59 2.60 -10.09
CA GLY A 91 -16.61 2.13 -11.04
C GLY A 91 -15.98 1.35 -12.20
N SER A 92 -16.20 1.81 -13.43
CA SER A 92 -15.61 1.24 -14.65
C SER A 92 -14.32 1.94 -15.11
N THR A 93 -13.91 3.03 -14.44
CA THR A 93 -12.79 3.86 -14.89
C THR A 93 -11.50 3.43 -14.19
N VAL A 94 -10.48 3.06 -14.96
CA VAL A 94 -9.13 2.79 -14.44
C VAL A 94 -8.49 4.12 -14.03
N THR A 95 -8.08 4.21 -12.77
CA THR A 95 -7.49 5.42 -12.17
C THR A 95 -5.97 5.36 -12.17
N ASP A 96 -5.41 4.18 -11.88
CA ASP A 96 -3.99 3.99 -11.67
C ASP A 96 -3.58 2.51 -11.78
N THR A 97 -2.26 2.30 -11.84
CA THR A 97 -1.62 0.98 -11.70
C THR A 97 -0.63 1.06 -10.55
N THR A 98 -0.69 0.09 -9.63
CA THR A 98 0.11 0.09 -8.41
C THR A 98 0.95 -1.19 -8.32
N ILE A 99 2.27 -1.03 -8.25
CA ILE A 99 3.20 -2.10 -7.92
C ILE A 99 3.24 -2.23 -6.40
N PHE A 100 3.02 -3.45 -5.92
CA PHE A 100 3.12 -3.83 -4.51
C PHE A 100 4.28 -4.81 -4.32
N ILE A 101 5.14 -4.51 -3.35
CA ILE A 101 6.27 -5.36 -2.95
C ILE A 101 6.19 -5.57 -1.44
N ALA A 102 5.85 -6.80 -1.02
CA ALA A 102 5.91 -7.17 0.39
C ALA A 102 7.37 -7.28 0.84
N MET A 103 7.74 -6.55 1.90
CA MET A 103 9.10 -6.55 2.44
C MET A 103 9.24 -7.43 3.68
N GLU A 104 8.18 -7.51 4.51
CA GLU A 104 8.14 -8.33 5.73
C GLU A 104 6.68 -8.39 6.24
N THR A 105 6.14 -9.58 6.50
CA THR A 105 4.80 -9.74 7.10
C THR A 105 4.72 -11.09 7.80
N ASP A 106 4.04 -11.11 8.96
CA ASP A 106 3.62 -12.35 9.61
C ASP A 106 2.21 -12.77 9.22
N TYR A 107 1.54 -12.01 8.33
CA TYR A 107 0.17 -12.17 7.85
C TYR A 107 -0.94 -11.95 8.91
N GLU A 108 -0.61 -12.12 10.19
CA GLU A 108 -1.55 -12.16 11.32
C GLU A 108 -1.60 -10.86 12.13
N ASP A 109 -0.56 -10.04 12.11
CA ASP A 109 -0.49 -8.83 12.94
C ASP A 109 0.10 -7.62 12.17
N TYR A 110 1.12 -7.82 11.34
CA TYR A 110 1.77 -6.73 10.63
C TYR A 110 2.12 -7.02 9.19
N ALA A 111 2.29 -5.94 8.42
CA ALA A 111 2.97 -5.95 7.14
C ALA A 111 3.75 -4.65 6.93
N LEU A 112 4.97 -4.78 6.40
CA LEU A 112 5.72 -3.72 5.76
C LEU A 112 5.76 -4.00 4.26
N TYR A 113 5.32 -3.04 3.47
CA TYR A 113 5.37 -3.14 2.02
C TYR A 113 5.67 -1.80 1.37
N TYR A 114 6.13 -1.89 0.13
CA TYR A 114 6.37 -0.76 -0.74
C TYR A 114 5.28 -0.70 -1.80
N LEU A 115 4.77 0.50 -2.04
CA LEU A 115 3.86 0.82 -3.12
C LEU A 115 4.55 1.75 -4.12
N CYS A 116 4.32 1.53 -5.41
CA CYS A 116 4.62 2.49 -6.45
C CYS A 116 3.44 2.60 -7.41
N THR A 117 2.80 3.75 -7.42
CA THR A 117 1.56 4.01 -8.15
C THR A 117 1.84 4.91 -9.33
N THR A 118 1.38 4.50 -10.51
CA THR A 118 1.36 5.32 -11.73
C THR A 118 -0.05 5.78 -12.00
N VAL A 119 -0.30 7.09 -11.94
CA VAL A 119 -1.61 7.70 -12.21
C VAL A 119 -1.90 7.63 -13.71
N LYS A 120 -3.05 7.06 -14.09
CA LYS A 120 -3.33 6.78 -15.50
C LYS A 120 -3.54 8.04 -16.34
N SER A 121 -4.10 9.10 -15.76
CA SER A 121 -4.45 10.34 -16.46
C SER A 121 -3.23 11.22 -16.76
N SER A 122 -2.26 11.30 -15.84
CA SER A 122 -1.07 12.14 -15.99
C SER A 122 0.21 11.38 -16.33
N GLY A 123 0.28 10.10 -15.97
CA GLY A 123 1.52 9.31 -16.01
C GLY A 123 2.46 9.60 -14.84
N ASP A 124 2.06 10.47 -13.90
CA ASP A 124 2.86 10.74 -12.70
C ASP A 124 3.02 9.47 -11.86
N MET A 125 4.20 9.30 -11.30
CA MET A 125 4.52 8.19 -10.41
C MET A 125 4.70 8.71 -8.98
N TYR A 126 4.22 7.94 -8.02
CA TYR A 126 4.37 8.19 -6.59
C TYR A 126 4.73 6.90 -5.90
N ASP A 127 5.55 6.96 -4.85
CA ASP A 127 5.89 5.80 -4.05
C ASP A 127 5.61 5.99 -2.56
N ASN A 128 5.52 4.88 -1.85
CA ASN A 128 5.39 4.91 -0.40
C ASN A 128 5.92 3.62 0.24
N TYR A 129 6.47 3.76 1.44
CA TYR A 129 6.64 2.63 2.36
C TYR A 129 5.51 2.67 3.36
N VAL A 130 4.85 1.53 3.56
CA VAL A 130 3.62 1.45 4.33
C VAL A 130 3.75 0.36 5.38
N VAL A 131 3.40 0.71 6.62
CA VAL A 131 3.15 -0.28 7.68
C VAL A 131 1.65 -0.41 7.87
N ALA A 132 1.15 -1.62 7.63
CA ALA A 132 -0.22 -2.00 7.93
C ALA A 132 -0.27 -3.01 9.08
N ARG A 133 -1.38 -2.96 9.81
CA ARG A 133 -1.62 -3.76 11.01
C ARG A 133 -3.00 -4.41 10.92
N ARG A 134 -3.17 -5.61 11.46
CA ARG A 134 -4.50 -6.24 11.60
C ARG A 134 -5.37 -5.56 12.66
N SER A 135 -4.74 -4.85 13.59
CA SER A 135 -5.38 -3.96 14.56
C SER A 135 -5.02 -2.50 14.26
N PRO A 136 -5.80 -1.49 14.67
CA PRO A 136 -5.48 -0.08 14.44
C PRO A 136 -4.35 0.46 15.37
N SER A 137 -3.46 -0.41 15.84
CA SER A 137 -2.35 -0.02 16.73
C SER A 137 -1.39 0.94 16.04
N LYS A 138 -1.03 2.03 16.72
CA LYS A 138 -0.06 3.03 16.24
C LYS A 138 1.38 2.71 16.61
N GLU A 139 1.66 1.54 17.18
CA GLU A 139 3.04 1.14 17.47
C GLU A 139 3.65 0.37 16.30
N ILE A 140 4.87 0.74 15.91
CA ILE A 140 5.65 -0.07 14.98
C ILE A 140 6.04 -1.40 15.67
N PRO A 141 5.67 -2.56 15.09
CA PRO A 141 5.97 -3.87 15.64
C PRO A 141 7.47 -4.07 15.84
N GLY A 142 7.85 -4.77 16.91
CA GLY A 142 9.27 -5.02 17.24
C GLY A 142 10.07 -5.64 16.09
N LYS A 143 9.43 -6.53 15.31
CA LYS A 143 10.01 -7.17 14.12
C LYS A 143 10.34 -6.19 12.99
N LEU A 144 9.60 -5.08 12.89
CA LEU A 144 9.78 -4.09 11.83
C LEU A 144 10.75 -2.95 12.19
N LYS A 145 11.14 -2.78 13.47
CA LYS A 145 11.96 -1.65 13.92
C LYS A 145 13.25 -1.46 13.13
N SER A 146 14.01 -2.55 12.90
CA SER A 146 15.27 -2.47 12.15
C SER A 146 15.07 -2.18 10.67
N LEU A 147 13.98 -2.66 10.07
CA LEU A 147 13.66 -2.45 8.64
C LEU A 147 13.11 -1.05 8.36
N THR A 148 12.50 -0.41 9.36
CA THR A 148 11.79 0.86 9.21
C THR A 148 12.59 2.08 9.67
N LYS A 149 13.71 1.87 10.38
CA LYS A 149 14.50 2.94 11.03
C LYS A 149 14.91 4.09 10.10
N ASP A 150 15.19 3.80 8.82
CA ASP A 150 15.69 4.76 7.84
C ASP A 150 14.64 5.11 6.77
N LEU A 151 13.39 4.61 6.92
CA LEU A 151 12.33 4.82 5.93
C LEU A 151 11.55 6.12 6.14
N GLY A 152 11.81 6.85 7.22
CA GLY A 152 11.13 8.11 7.53
C GLY A 152 9.62 7.94 7.74
N LEU A 153 9.20 6.83 8.33
CA LEU A 153 7.79 6.54 8.55
C LEU A 153 7.17 7.48 9.59
N GLU A 154 6.07 8.13 9.21
CA GLU A 154 5.23 8.93 10.08
C GLU A 154 3.94 8.17 10.42
N PRO A 155 3.42 8.26 11.66
CA PRO A 155 2.17 7.62 12.03
C PRO A 155 0.97 8.29 11.38
N CYS A 156 -0.02 7.48 11.02
CA CYS A 156 -1.33 7.94 10.58
C CYS A 156 -2.07 8.62 11.75
N SER A 157 -2.62 9.80 11.47
CA SER A 157 -3.34 10.67 12.42
C SER A 157 -4.65 10.05 12.90
#